data_AF-A0A7W5H1C8-F1
#
_entry.id   AF-A0A7W5H1C8-F1
#
_cell.length_a   1.000
_cell.length_b   1.000
_cell.length_c   1.000
_cell.angle_alpha   90.00
_cell.angle_beta   90.00
_cell.angle_gamma   90.00
#
_symmetry.space_group_name_H-M   'P 1'
#
loop_
_entity.id
_entity.type
_entity.pdbx_description
1 polymer ?
#
loop_
_entity_poly.entity_id
_entity_poly.type
_entity_poly.pdbx_seq_one_letter_code
_entity_poly.pdbx_strand_id
1 'polypeptide(L)'
;MTLYDRDFNTITIEENLLWEQLKEQEKVVINGRPSDNIRKSLYAKYPVAVRHFLSLFPNNFLDSVELKSESVSLKSKLQDFSILLDNFQTTERQILNFIKEKKAFFLIGSILKSNYRFGHHSLFIFPEFKLPPNFQVDYLLVGENSDGHHFVFVELENPYGQITISDGSYGETIRKGIKQIDDWEIWLEQNFSNLRLVFEQTVNKTEKLPKEFTVFDKTRMHYVVVAGRRTDYNKRTYRLQRRNLEQRKLQVFHYDNLIDFADEAIGTSTY
;
A
#
# COMPACT_ATOMS: atom_id res chain seq x y z
N MET A 1 13.90 4.21 3.47
CA MET A 1 13.31 5.10 2.44
C MET A 1 12.13 5.88 3.03
N THR A 2 11.93 7.16 2.68
CA THR A 2 10.76 7.95 3.13
C THR A 2 9.76 8.13 1.98
N LEU A 3 8.46 8.05 2.28
CA LEU A 3 7.42 8.32 1.27
C LEU A 3 7.44 9.79 0.89
N TYR A 4 7.54 10.67 1.88
CA TYR A 4 7.43 12.11 1.70
C TYR A 4 8.71 12.80 2.17
N ASP A 5 8.97 13.98 1.60
CA ASP A 5 10.11 14.81 1.99
C ASP A 5 9.76 15.68 3.22
N ARG A 6 8.47 15.89 3.46
CA ARG A 6 7.91 16.56 4.63
C ARG A 6 7.69 15.56 5.77
N ASP A 7 7.95 16.00 7.00
CA ASP A 7 7.52 15.30 8.22
C ASP A 7 6.06 15.66 8.57
N PHE A 8 5.18 14.68 8.46
CA PHE A 8 3.75 14.81 8.76
C PHE A 8 3.41 14.51 10.23
N ASN A 9 4.39 14.25 11.10
CA ASN A 9 4.16 14.27 12.54
C ASN A 9 3.91 15.68 13.10
N THR A 10 4.02 16.72 12.26
CA THR A 10 3.79 18.10 12.66
C THR A 10 2.97 18.85 11.61
N ILE A 11 2.17 19.80 12.11
CA ILE A 11 1.39 20.73 11.30
C ILE A 11 1.80 22.17 11.66
N THR A 12 1.74 23.08 10.69
CA THR A 12 2.03 24.49 10.94
C THR A 12 0.87 25.17 11.65
N ILE A 13 1.12 26.36 12.22
CA ILE A 13 0.07 27.18 12.86
C ILE A 13 -1.02 27.51 11.83
N GLU A 14 -0.65 27.85 10.60
CA GLU A 14 -1.60 28.18 9.53
C GLU A 14 -2.48 26.99 9.15
N GLU A 15 -1.89 25.79 9.03
CA GLU A 15 -2.64 24.56 8.75
C GLU A 15 -3.59 24.21 9.89
N ASN A 16 -3.16 24.40 11.14
CA ASN A 16 -4.00 24.18 12.30
C ASN A 16 -5.17 25.18 12.34
N LEU A 17 -4.93 26.46 12.07
CA LEU A 17 -5.98 27.48 12.00
C LEU A 17 -7.00 27.16 10.89
N LEU A 18 -6.54 26.76 9.71
CA LEU A 18 -7.42 26.35 8.61
C LEU A 18 -8.22 25.09 8.97
N TRP A 19 -7.59 24.13 9.66
CA TRP A 19 -8.28 22.94 10.14
C TRP A 19 -9.39 23.29 11.13
N GLU A 20 -9.12 24.12 12.14
CA GLU A 20 -10.13 24.57 13.12
C GLU A 20 -11.29 25.31 12.44
N GLN A 21 -11.01 26.16 11.45
CA GLN A 21 -12.05 26.83 10.65
C GLN A 21 -12.93 25.83 9.90
N LEU A 22 -12.32 24.80 9.29
CA LEU A 22 -13.07 23.75 8.61
C LEU A 22 -13.89 22.92 9.60
N LYS A 23 -13.37 22.61 10.79
CA LYS A 23 -14.09 21.90 11.86
C LYS A 23 -15.36 22.65 12.30
N GLU A 24 -15.30 23.97 12.38
CA GLU A 24 -16.48 24.79 12.68
C GLU A 24 -17.50 24.76 11.54
N GLN A 25 -17.06 24.74 10.27
CA GLN A 25 -17.94 24.61 9.10
C GLN A 25 -18.60 23.23 8.98
N GLU A 26 -18.09 22.19 9.66
CA GLU A 26 -18.73 20.87 9.66
C GLU A 26 -20.05 20.87 10.45
N LYS A 27 -20.27 21.82 11.36
CA LYS A 27 -21.48 21.88 12.20
C LYS A 27 -22.71 22.16 11.35
N VAL A 28 -23.67 21.22 11.36
CA VAL A 28 -24.91 21.36 10.58
C VAL A 28 -25.86 22.33 11.28
N VAL A 29 -26.42 23.28 10.53
CA VAL A 29 -27.38 24.26 11.05
C VAL A 29 -28.78 23.65 11.11
N ILE A 30 -29.39 23.64 12.30
CA ILE A 30 -30.76 23.16 12.55
C ILE A 30 -31.53 24.29 13.22
N ASN A 31 -32.67 24.68 12.66
CA ASN A 31 -33.49 25.79 13.16
C ASN A 31 -32.68 27.10 13.34
N GLY A 32 -31.77 27.38 12.42
CA GLY A 32 -30.94 28.59 12.45
C GLY A 32 -29.79 28.57 13.46
N ARG A 33 -29.53 27.46 14.15
CA ARG A 33 -28.41 27.31 15.09
C ARG A 33 -27.49 26.15 14.70
N PRO A 34 -26.16 26.30 14.82
CA PRO A 34 -25.23 25.18 14.64
C PRO A 34 -25.51 24.06 15.66
N SER A 35 -25.58 22.83 15.20
CA SER A 35 -25.67 21.64 16.05
C SER A 35 -24.27 21.11 16.35
N ASP A 36 -23.96 20.90 17.63
CA ASP A 36 -22.70 20.25 18.03
C ASP A 36 -22.70 18.74 17.78
N ASN A 37 -23.89 18.13 17.69
CA ASN A 37 -24.09 16.69 17.59
C ASN A 37 -24.13 16.16 16.15
N ILE A 38 -24.44 17.02 15.17
CA ILE A 38 -24.56 16.62 13.76
C ILE A 38 -23.52 17.38 12.95
N ARG A 39 -22.61 16.63 12.35
CA ARG A 39 -21.51 17.16 11.55
C ARG A 39 -21.50 16.54 10.16
N LYS A 40 -21.21 17.35 9.15
CA LYS A 40 -20.88 16.90 7.79
C LYS A 40 -19.38 16.98 7.61
N SER A 41 -18.73 15.82 7.48
CA SER A 41 -17.28 15.75 7.32
C SER A 41 -16.81 16.56 6.11
N LEU A 42 -15.81 17.41 6.34
CA LEU A 42 -15.06 18.14 5.33
C LEU A 42 -13.62 17.60 5.22
N TYR A 43 -13.39 16.35 5.64
CA TYR A 43 -12.07 15.73 5.67
C TYR A 43 -11.27 15.94 4.39
N ALA A 44 -11.88 15.72 3.21
CA ALA A 44 -11.21 15.90 1.91
C ALA A 44 -10.75 17.34 1.62
N LYS A 45 -11.27 18.33 2.36
CA LYS A 45 -10.86 19.74 2.28
C LYS A 45 -9.82 20.14 3.31
N TYR A 46 -9.55 19.32 4.32
CA TYR A 46 -8.50 19.60 5.29
C TYR A 46 -7.16 19.74 4.57
N PRO A 47 -6.21 20.52 5.09
CA PRO A 47 -4.85 20.52 4.56
C PRO A 47 -4.29 19.09 4.48
N VAL A 48 -3.52 18.78 3.42
CA VAL A 48 -2.89 17.45 3.24
C VAL A 48 -2.14 17.05 4.52
N ALA A 49 -1.37 17.97 5.09
CA ALA A 49 -0.62 17.71 6.31
C ALA A 49 -1.48 17.31 7.50
N VAL A 50 -2.67 17.90 7.63
CA VAL A 50 -3.61 17.57 8.70
C VAL A 50 -4.20 16.18 8.50
N ARG A 51 -4.55 15.80 7.26
CA ARG A 51 -5.06 14.45 6.95
C ARG A 51 -4.04 13.38 7.30
N HIS A 52 -2.78 13.60 6.97
CA HIS A 52 -1.68 12.72 7.36
C HIS A 52 -1.45 12.71 8.87
N PHE A 53 -1.40 13.89 9.50
CA PHE A 53 -1.18 14.05 10.94
C PHE A 53 -2.24 13.32 11.78
N LEU A 54 -3.48 13.21 11.29
CA LEU A 54 -4.56 12.48 11.96
C LEU A 54 -4.48 10.96 11.81
N SER A 55 -3.60 10.44 10.95
CA SER A 55 -3.47 9.00 10.71
C SER A 55 -2.57 8.31 11.74
N LEU A 56 -2.65 6.98 11.81
CA LEU A 56 -1.84 6.16 12.72
C LEU A 56 -0.34 6.25 12.43
N PHE A 57 0.05 6.35 11.15
CA PHE A 57 1.44 6.51 10.71
C PHE A 57 1.55 7.68 9.73
N PRO A 58 1.73 8.93 10.20
CA PRO A 58 1.62 10.13 9.36
C PRO A 58 2.55 10.13 8.13
N ASN A 59 3.76 9.60 8.28
CA ASN A 59 4.77 9.55 7.22
C ASN A 59 4.67 8.32 6.31
N ASN A 60 3.74 7.40 6.60
CA ASN A 60 3.51 6.18 5.83
C ASN A 60 2.08 6.11 5.27
N PHE A 61 1.21 7.05 5.65
CA PHE A 61 -0.16 7.12 5.20
C PHE A 61 -0.25 7.45 3.70
N LEU A 62 -1.07 6.68 2.99
CA LEU A 62 -1.36 6.90 1.58
C LEU A 62 -2.76 7.53 1.48
N ASP A 63 -2.77 8.83 1.23
CA ASP A 63 -4.01 9.62 1.24
C ASP A 63 -4.87 9.34 0.00
N SER A 64 -6.01 8.68 0.22
CA SER A 64 -6.98 8.37 -0.84
C SER A 64 -7.62 9.61 -1.46
N VAL A 65 -7.59 10.77 -0.81
CA VAL A 65 -8.10 12.03 -1.38
C VAL A 65 -7.30 12.41 -2.64
N GLU A 66 -6.00 12.09 -2.66
CA GLU A 66 -5.12 12.37 -3.79
C GLU A 66 -5.51 11.61 -5.06
N LEU A 67 -6.16 10.45 -4.93
CA LEU A 67 -6.67 9.68 -6.08
C LEU A 67 -7.59 10.54 -6.96
N LYS A 68 -8.35 11.46 -6.35
CA LYS A 68 -9.20 12.41 -7.07
C LYS A 68 -8.49 13.72 -7.36
N SER A 69 -7.91 14.36 -6.34
CA SER A 69 -7.36 15.71 -6.46
C SER A 69 -6.16 15.76 -7.39
N GLU A 70 -5.33 14.70 -7.40
CA GLU A 70 -4.09 14.62 -8.18
C GLU A 70 -4.22 13.69 -9.40
N SER A 71 -5.44 13.33 -9.80
CA SER A 71 -5.69 12.31 -10.84
C SER A 71 -4.93 12.54 -12.15
N VAL A 72 -4.75 13.78 -12.59
CA VAL A 72 -3.96 14.13 -13.79
C VAL A 72 -2.49 13.77 -13.61
N SER A 73 -1.90 14.14 -12.47
CA SER A 73 -0.51 13.82 -12.12
C SER A 73 -0.30 12.31 -11.99
N LEU A 74 -1.22 11.61 -11.33
CA LEU A 74 -1.18 10.17 -11.17
C LEU A 74 -1.26 9.44 -12.53
N LYS A 75 -2.13 9.88 -13.44
CA LYS A 75 -2.21 9.34 -14.81
C LYS A 75 -0.92 9.54 -15.60
N SER A 76 -0.29 10.71 -15.47
CA SER A 76 1.02 10.95 -16.10
C SER A 76 2.09 10.00 -15.54
N LYS A 77 2.15 9.79 -14.22
CA LYS A 77 3.08 8.82 -13.61
C LYS A 77 2.80 7.39 -14.06
N LEU A 78 1.53 7.02 -14.24
CA LEU A 78 1.13 5.70 -14.72
C LEU A 78 1.56 5.47 -16.17
N GLN A 79 1.46 6.49 -17.02
CA GLN A 79 1.96 6.46 -18.40
C GLN A 79 3.49 6.30 -18.43
N ASP A 80 4.21 7.10 -17.64
CA ASP A 80 5.68 6.98 -17.51
C ASP A 80 6.07 5.58 -17.03
N PHE A 81 5.32 5.00 -16.09
CA PHE A 81 5.56 3.64 -15.59
C PHE A 81 5.32 2.58 -16.67
N SER A 82 4.29 2.76 -17.51
CA SER A 82 4.03 1.88 -18.65
C SER A 82 5.18 1.93 -19.66
N ILE A 83 5.67 3.13 -19.97
CA ILE A 83 6.84 3.32 -20.86
C ILE A 83 8.09 2.64 -20.30
N LEU A 84 8.32 2.75 -18.99
CA LEU A 84 9.42 2.05 -18.32
C LEU A 84 9.27 0.54 -18.49
N LEU A 85 8.06 0.01 -18.30
CA LEU A 85 7.81 -1.43 -18.41
C LEU A 85 7.86 -1.96 -19.84
N ASP A 86 7.69 -1.13 -20.88
CA ASP A 86 7.82 -1.54 -22.27
C ASP A 86 9.29 -1.71 -22.72
N ASN A 87 10.24 -1.24 -21.92
CA ASN A 87 11.65 -1.50 -22.15
C ASN A 87 12.05 -2.91 -21.65
N PHE A 88 12.40 -3.82 -22.56
CA PHE A 88 12.80 -5.20 -22.26
C PHE A 88 14.04 -5.33 -21.36
N GLN A 89 14.82 -4.25 -21.21
CA GLN A 89 15.99 -4.19 -20.31
C GLN A 89 15.62 -3.72 -18.91
N THR A 90 14.36 -3.41 -18.64
CA THR A 90 13.91 -2.96 -17.33
C THR A 90 14.14 -4.03 -16.27
N THR A 91 14.84 -3.64 -15.22
CA THR A 91 15.16 -4.45 -14.06
C THR A 91 14.28 -4.08 -12.87
N GLU A 92 14.16 -5.00 -11.91
CA GLU A 92 13.54 -4.78 -10.60
C GLU A 92 14.03 -3.49 -9.93
N ARG A 93 15.35 -3.25 -9.93
CA ARG A 93 15.94 -2.03 -9.36
C ARG A 93 15.45 -0.74 -10.03
N GLN A 94 15.26 -0.75 -11.35
CA GLN A 94 14.73 0.43 -12.06
C GLN A 94 13.27 0.70 -11.68
N ILE A 95 12.48 -0.35 -11.44
CA ILE A 95 11.09 -0.24 -10.97
C ILE A 95 11.05 0.35 -9.56
N LEU A 96 11.85 -0.18 -8.65
CA LEU A 96 11.97 0.34 -7.28
C LEU A 96 12.40 1.81 -7.27
N ASN A 97 13.42 2.16 -8.05
CA ASN A 97 13.89 3.55 -8.18
C ASN A 97 12.81 4.45 -8.79
N PHE A 98 12.09 4.00 -9.81
CA PHE A 98 11.00 4.77 -10.39
C PHE A 98 9.92 5.10 -9.35
N ILE A 99 9.45 4.10 -8.60
CA ILE A 99 8.41 4.31 -7.57
C ILE A 99 8.89 5.31 -6.52
N LYS A 100 10.15 5.17 -6.08
CA LYS A 100 10.78 6.05 -5.09
C LYS A 100 10.93 7.48 -5.60
N GLU A 101 11.59 7.67 -6.74
CA GLU A 101 11.98 8.98 -7.25
C GLU A 101 10.77 9.78 -7.75
N LYS A 102 9.80 9.09 -8.39
CA LYS A 102 8.56 9.72 -8.86
C LYS A 102 7.49 9.81 -7.78
N LYS A 103 7.75 9.29 -6.57
CA LYS A 103 6.77 9.19 -5.48
C LYS A 103 5.47 8.52 -5.98
N ALA A 104 5.63 7.43 -6.73
CA ALA A 104 4.53 6.71 -7.39
C ALA A 104 3.98 5.57 -6.52
N PHE A 105 3.91 5.77 -5.20
CA PHE A 105 3.48 4.77 -4.23
C PHE A 105 2.03 4.31 -4.42
N PHE A 106 1.19 5.12 -5.09
CA PHE A 106 -0.16 4.75 -5.48
C PHE A 106 -0.19 3.48 -6.36
N LEU A 107 0.88 3.20 -7.12
CA LEU A 107 1.02 1.96 -7.88
C LEU A 107 0.96 0.76 -6.92
N ILE A 108 1.80 0.74 -5.89
CA ILE A 108 1.81 -0.32 -4.89
C ILE A 108 0.51 -0.34 -4.09
N GLY A 109 0.03 0.83 -3.65
CA GLY A 109 -1.23 0.94 -2.90
C GLY A 109 -2.44 0.36 -3.62
N SER A 110 -2.48 0.51 -4.95
CA SER A 110 -3.58 0.01 -5.79
C SER A 110 -3.75 -1.51 -5.77
N ILE A 111 -2.74 -2.27 -5.31
CA ILE A 111 -2.85 -3.72 -5.09
C ILE A 111 -4.08 -4.05 -4.23
N LEU A 112 -4.48 -3.18 -3.30
CA LEU A 112 -5.64 -3.44 -2.44
C LEU A 112 -7.00 -3.36 -3.17
N LYS A 113 -7.10 -2.56 -4.24
CA LYS A 113 -8.35 -2.06 -4.81
C LYS A 113 -9.41 -3.11 -5.11
N SER A 114 -8.99 -4.14 -5.82
CA SER A 114 -9.90 -5.17 -6.34
C SER A 114 -9.56 -6.56 -5.79
N ASN A 115 -8.54 -6.64 -4.93
CA ASN A 115 -8.01 -7.91 -4.44
C ASN A 115 -8.31 -8.14 -2.96
N TYR A 116 -8.62 -7.08 -2.20
CA TYR A 116 -8.79 -7.15 -0.75
C TYR A 116 -10.02 -6.37 -0.28
N ARG A 117 -10.51 -6.70 0.92
CA ARG A 117 -11.67 -6.05 1.57
C ARG A 117 -11.26 -5.12 2.71
N PHE A 118 -10.02 -4.62 2.65
CA PHE A 118 -9.42 -3.71 3.63
C PHE A 118 -8.58 -2.65 2.93
N GLY A 119 -8.23 -1.58 3.64
CA GLY A 119 -7.56 -0.41 3.08
C GLY A 119 -8.49 0.77 2.79
N HIS A 120 -9.80 0.59 2.96
CA HIS A 120 -10.81 1.62 2.67
C HIS A 120 -11.07 2.57 3.85
N HIS A 121 -10.64 2.22 5.06
CA HIS A 121 -10.60 3.17 6.20
C HIS A 121 -9.30 3.98 6.18
N SER A 122 -8.17 3.28 6.11
CA SER A 122 -6.85 3.86 5.93
C SER A 122 -5.92 2.87 5.25
N LEU A 123 -4.88 3.39 4.59
CA LEU A 123 -3.82 2.59 3.98
C LEU A 123 -2.47 3.20 4.34
N PHE A 124 -1.55 2.36 4.79
CA PHE A 124 -0.17 2.71 5.07
C PHE A 124 0.77 1.89 4.19
N ILE A 125 1.87 2.49 3.71
CA ILE A 125 2.92 1.81 2.96
C ILE A 125 4.26 2.01 3.66
N PHE A 126 4.99 0.91 3.85
CA PHE A 126 6.34 0.89 4.37
C PHE A 126 7.29 0.31 3.30
N PRO A 127 8.06 1.16 2.60
CA PRO A 127 9.03 0.70 1.62
C PRO A 127 10.25 0.12 2.32
N GLU A 128 10.89 -0.87 1.70
CA GLU A 128 12.13 -1.48 2.18
C GLU A 128 12.00 -1.96 3.65
N PHE A 129 10.83 -2.53 4.01
CA PHE A 129 10.46 -2.88 5.37
C PHE A 129 11.33 -4.01 5.91
N LYS A 130 12.03 -3.75 7.02
CA LYS A 130 12.98 -4.70 7.59
C LYS A 130 12.26 -5.75 8.44
N LEU A 131 12.66 -7.00 8.27
CA LEU A 131 12.39 -8.11 9.17
C LEU A 131 13.73 -8.53 9.80
N PRO A 132 14.14 -7.89 10.91
CA PRO A 132 15.49 -8.02 11.42
C PRO A 132 15.81 -9.44 11.92
N PRO A 133 17.06 -9.92 11.78
CA PRO A 133 18.19 -9.21 11.21
C PRO A 133 18.40 -9.44 9.71
N ASN A 134 17.67 -10.39 9.09
CA ASN A 134 18.13 -11.01 7.84
C ASN A 134 17.31 -10.70 6.60
N PHE A 135 16.06 -10.23 6.74
CA PHE A 135 15.20 -10.05 5.58
C PHE A 135 14.73 -8.60 5.45
N GLN A 136 14.42 -8.26 4.20
CA GLN A 136 13.87 -6.98 3.82
C GLN A 136 12.80 -7.24 2.77
N VAL A 137 11.65 -6.65 2.99
CA VAL A 137 10.47 -6.71 2.13
C VAL A 137 10.46 -5.44 1.29
N ASP A 138 10.21 -5.54 -0.01
CA ASP A 138 10.18 -4.36 -0.88
C ASP A 138 9.12 -3.36 -0.42
N TYR A 139 7.90 -3.84 -0.15
CA TYR A 139 6.84 -3.04 0.43
C TYR A 139 5.98 -3.85 1.40
N LEU A 140 5.72 -3.29 2.57
CA LEU A 140 4.63 -3.70 3.44
C LEU A 140 3.46 -2.71 3.28
N LEU A 141 2.29 -3.20 2.88
CA LEU A 141 1.05 -2.45 2.97
C LEU A 141 0.31 -2.84 4.25
N VAL A 142 -0.24 -1.84 4.94
CA VAL A 142 -1.13 -2.06 6.07
C VAL A 142 -2.46 -1.39 5.79
N GLY A 143 -3.48 -2.19 5.50
CA GLY A 143 -4.82 -1.71 5.20
C GLY A 143 -5.77 -1.92 6.37
N GLU A 144 -6.58 -0.91 6.67
CA GLU A 144 -7.58 -0.96 7.72
C GLU A 144 -9.00 -1.15 7.15
N ASN A 145 -9.82 -1.93 7.87
CA ASN A 145 -11.28 -1.96 7.73
C ASN A 145 -11.93 -2.02 9.12
N SER A 146 -13.23 -2.33 9.16
CA SER A 146 -13.97 -2.49 10.42
C SER A 146 -13.50 -3.65 11.30
N ASP A 147 -12.76 -4.62 10.76
CA ASP A 147 -12.14 -5.73 11.50
C ASP A 147 -10.67 -5.41 11.89
N GLY A 148 -10.21 -4.18 11.68
CA GLY A 148 -8.89 -3.71 12.08
C GLY A 148 -7.85 -3.82 10.95
N HIS A 149 -6.59 -3.99 11.34
CA HIS A 149 -5.45 -3.90 10.42
C HIS A 149 -5.09 -5.26 9.81
N HIS A 150 -4.77 -5.24 8.52
CA HIS A 150 -4.27 -6.37 7.73
C HIS A 150 -2.96 -5.98 7.04
N PHE A 151 -2.07 -6.97 6.88
CA PHE A 151 -0.70 -6.78 6.41
C PHE A 151 -0.51 -7.51 5.08
N VAL A 152 -0.04 -6.79 4.06
CA VAL A 152 0.30 -7.36 2.75
C VAL A 152 1.79 -7.14 2.50
N PHE A 153 2.56 -8.23 2.49
CA PHE A 153 3.98 -8.21 2.18
C PHE A 153 4.16 -8.42 0.68
N VAL A 154 4.82 -7.47 0.02
CA VAL A 154 4.99 -7.44 -1.44
C VAL A 154 6.46 -7.62 -1.77
N GLU A 155 6.74 -8.59 -2.64
CA GLU A 155 8.01 -8.78 -3.33
C GLU A 155 7.83 -8.39 -4.81
N LEU A 156 8.72 -7.53 -5.31
CA LEU A 156 8.82 -7.22 -6.72
C LEU A 156 9.96 -8.05 -7.32
N GLU A 157 9.68 -8.74 -8.42
CA GLU A 157 10.67 -9.47 -9.19
C GLU A 157 10.78 -8.86 -10.59
N ASN A 158 11.73 -9.34 -11.41
CA ASN A 158 11.93 -8.77 -12.73
C ASN A 158 10.67 -8.86 -13.63
N PRO A 159 10.39 -7.81 -14.44
CA PRO A 159 9.29 -7.83 -15.40
C PRO A 159 9.57 -8.75 -16.59
N TYR A 160 10.82 -9.16 -16.80
CA TYR A 160 11.27 -10.00 -17.90
C TYR A 160 12.24 -11.08 -17.40
N GLY A 161 12.40 -12.15 -18.16
CA GLY A 161 13.29 -13.26 -17.84
C GLY A 161 12.55 -14.60 -17.77
N GLN A 162 12.98 -15.49 -16.88
CA GLN A 162 12.38 -16.81 -16.71
C GLN A 162 11.10 -16.74 -15.84
N ILE A 163 10.05 -16.10 -16.36
CA ILE A 163 8.79 -15.87 -15.65
C ILE A 163 7.99 -17.16 -15.50
N THR A 164 7.74 -17.86 -16.62
CA THR A 164 7.11 -19.19 -16.67
C THR A 164 7.93 -20.14 -17.52
N ILE A 165 7.81 -21.45 -17.27
CA ILE A 165 8.38 -22.47 -18.16
C ILE A 165 7.35 -22.90 -19.22
N SER A 166 7.80 -23.68 -20.21
CA SER A 166 7.00 -24.08 -21.38
C SER A 166 5.63 -24.69 -21.05
N ASP A 167 5.51 -25.35 -19.90
CA ASP A 167 4.28 -26.00 -19.47
C ASP A 167 3.28 -25.06 -18.77
N GLY A 168 3.63 -23.78 -18.58
CA GLY A 168 2.84 -22.76 -17.88
C GLY A 168 2.99 -22.73 -16.37
N SER A 169 3.89 -23.53 -15.79
CA SER A 169 4.24 -23.42 -14.37
C SER A 169 5.24 -22.30 -14.12
N TYR A 170 5.42 -21.94 -12.85
CA TYR A 170 6.30 -20.85 -12.43
C TYR A 170 7.75 -21.11 -12.81
N GLY A 171 8.35 -20.14 -13.50
CA GLY A 171 9.76 -20.10 -13.81
C GLY A 171 10.60 -19.67 -12.61
N GLU A 172 11.91 -19.51 -12.83
CA GLU A 172 12.86 -19.15 -11.79
C GLU A 172 12.52 -17.82 -11.11
N THR A 173 12.11 -16.80 -11.88
CA THR A 173 11.80 -15.45 -11.36
C THR A 173 10.67 -15.49 -10.34
N ILE A 174 9.54 -16.12 -10.67
CA ILE A 174 8.41 -16.25 -9.73
C ILE A 174 8.79 -17.15 -8.54
N ARG A 175 9.49 -18.26 -8.78
CA ARG A 175 9.88 -19.18 -7.70
C ARG A 175 10.84 -18.54 -6.70
N LYS A 176 11.72 -17.64 -7.13
CA LYS A 176 12.59 -16.84 -6.26
C LYS A 176 11.76 -15.97 -5.32
N GLY A 177 10.81 -15.20 -5.84
CA GLY A 177 9.93 -14.38 -5.02
C GLY A 177 9.10 -15.21 -4.04
N ILE A 178 8.54 -16.35 -4.48
CA ILE A 178 7.80 -17.27 -3.58
C ILE A 178 8.70 -17.80 -2.46
N LYS A 179 9.98 -18.09 -2.74
CA LYS A 179 10.92 -18.53 -1.73
C LYS A 179 11.19 -17.44 -0.68
N GLN A 180 11.31 -16.17 -1.09
CA GLN A 180 11.41 -15.05 -0.13
C GLN A 180 10.17 -14.99 0.77
N ILE A 181 8.97 -15.16 0.21
CA ILE A 181 7.73 -15.25 0.99
C ILE A 181 7.78 -16.41 2.00
N ASP A 182 8.23 -17.59 1.59
CA ASP A 182 8.37 -18.76 2.48
C ASP A 182 9.30 -18.43 3.68
N ASP A 183 10.43 -17.76 3.42
CA ASP A 183 11.37 -17.34 4.45
C ASP A 183 10.76 -16.28 5.39
N TRP A 184 9.97 -15.35 4.86
CA TRP A 184 9.28 -14.33 5.66
C TRP A 184 8.15 -14.91 6.50
N GLU A 185 7.37 -15.85 5.98
CA GLU A 185 6.32 -16.55 6.73
C GLU A 185 6.90 -17.20 7.99
N ILE A 186 7.98 -17.98 7.83
CA ILE A 186 8.67 -18.63 8.94
C ILE A 186 9.20 -17.59 9.94
N TRP A 187 9.80 -16.50 9.42
CA TRP A 187 10.32 -15.44 10.28
C TRP A 187 9.21 -14.77 11.09
N LEU A 188 8.08 -14.43 10.46
CA LEU A 188 6.94 -13.75 11.10
C LEU A 188 6.35 -14.63 12.21
N GLU A 189 6.14 -15.91 11.96
CA GLU A 189 5.61 -16.85 12.96
C GLU A 189 6.47 -16.92 14.24
N GLN A 190 7.79 -16.74 14.10
CA GLN A 190 8.74 -16.85 15.21
C GLN A 190 9.07 -15.50 15.86
N ASN A 191 9.01 -14.39 15.10
CA ASN A 191 9.64 -13.13 15.46
C ASN A 191 8.73 -11.90 15.34
N PHE A 192 7.42 -12.07 15.09
CA PHE A 192 6.51 -10.93 14.88
C PHE A 192 6.57 -9.86 15.97
N SER A 193 6.72 -10.28 17.24
CA SER A 193 6.83 -9.34 18.37
C SER A 193 8.01 -8.36 18.23
N ASN A 194 9.05 -8.71 17.46
CA ASN A 194 10.19 -7.84 17.21
C ASN A 194 9.82 -6.65 16.32
N LEU A 195 8.75 -6.76 15.52
CA LEU A 195 8.26 -5.66 14.68
C LEU A 195 7.62 -4.54 15.50
N ARG A 196 7.23 -4.80 16.75
CA ARG A 196 6.66 -3.79 17.64
C ARG A 196 7.54 -2.54 17.71
N LEU A 197 8.84 -2.72 17.90
CA LEU A 197 9.79 -1.60 17.99
C LEU A 197 9.88 -0.81 16.67
N VAL A 198 9.74 -1.48 15.53
CA VAL A 198 9.73 -0.85 14.20
C VAL A 198 8.49 0.04 14.05
N PHE A 199 7.31 -0.46 14.45
CA PHE A 199 6.07 0.31 14.39
C PHE A 199 6.02 1.42 15.44
N GLU A 200 6.50 1.19 16.67
CA GLU A 200 6.53 2.22 17.73
C GLU A 200 7.41 3.43 17.36
N GLN A 201 8.42 3.25 16.51
CA GLN A 201 9.24 4.36 16.00
C GLN A 201 8.54 5.22 14.94
N THR A 202 7.49 4.69 14.31
CA THR A 202 6.80 5.33 13.17
C THR A 202 5.39 5.80 13.52
N VAL A 203 4.79 5.23 14.56
CA VAL A 203 3.44 5.55 15.02
C VAL A 203 3.34 7.01 15.42
N ASN A 204 2.17 7.59 15.16
CA ASN A 204 1.82 8.91 15.67
C ASN A 204 1.95 8.92 17.21
N LYS A 205 2.67 9.92 17.74
CA LYS A 205 2.95 10.04 19.18
C LYS A 205 1.70 10.23 20.03
N THR A 206 0.59 10.67 19.43
CA THR A 206 -0.70 10.81 20.13
C THR A 206 -1.52 9.54 20.13
N GLU A 207 -1.13 8.54 19.33
CA GLU A 207 -1.87 7.29 19.16
C GLU A 207 -1.23 6.13 19.91
N LYS A 208 -2.04 5.11 20.18
CA LYS A 208 -1.55 3.82 20.69
C LYS A 208 -1.55 2.81 19.57
N LEU A 209 -0.48 2.03 19.48
CA LEU A 209 -0.36 0.98 18.50
C LEU A 209 -1.46 -0.10 18.74
N PRO A 210 -2.30 -0.41 17.74
CA PRO A 210 -3.32 -1.45 17.86
C PRO A 210 -2.73 -2.85 18.12
N LYS A 211 -3.55 -3.74 18.70
CA LYS A 211 -3.10 -5.09 19.09
C LYS A 211 -2.56 -5.89 17.90
N GLU A 212 -3.09 -5.68 16.70
CA GLU A 212 -2.75 -6.36 15.45
C GLU A 212 -1.27 -6.18 15.07
N PHE A 213 -0.61 -5.13 15.56
CA PHE A 213 0.82 -4.88 15.32
C PHE A 213 1.73 -5.48 16.41
N THR A 214 1.15 -6.09 17.45
CA THR A 214 1.90 -6.64 18.60
C THR A 214 1.65 -8.13 18.80
N VAL A 215 0.51 -8.63 18.33
CA VAL A 215 0.13 -10.04 18.42
C VAL A 215 0.07 -10.62 17.02
N PHE A 216 0.86 -11.66 16.77
CA PHE A 216 0.85 -12.35 15.48
C PHE A 216 -0.50 -13.04 15.26
N ASP A 217 -1.11 -12.72 14.13
CA ASP A 217 -2.32 -13.37 13.66
C ASP A 217 -2.17 -13.69 12.17
N LYS A 218 -1.91 -14.97 11.86
CA LYS A 218 -1.77 -15.47 10.49
C LYS A 218 -3.03 -15.20 9.64
N THR A 219 -4.19 -14.97 10.27
CA THR A 219 -5.40 -14.64 9.52
C THR A 219 -5.33 -13.25 8.86
N ARG A 220 -4.42 -12.38 9.31
CA ARG A 220 -4.24 -10.99 8.84
C ARG A 220 -3.01 -10.80 7.95
N MET A 221 -2.23 -11.87 7.71
CA MET A 221 -1.03 -11.84 6.88
C MET A 221 -1.36 -12.29 5.46
N HIS A 222 -0.96 -11.48 4.48
CA HIS A 222 -1.16 -11.68 3.06
C HIS A 222 0.14 -11.44 2.31
N TYR A 223 0.29 -12.07 1.15
CA TYR A 223 1.54 -12.05 0.41
C TYR A 223 1.28 -11.80 -1.07
N VAL A 224 2.16 -11.02 -1.70
CA VAL A 224 2.11 -10.71 -3.12
C VAL A 224 3.50 -10.84 -3.73
N VAL A 225 3.58 -11.50 -4.87
CA VAL A 225 4.74 -11.44 -5.77
C VAL A 225 4.30 -10.76 -7.05
N VAL A 226 5.02 -9.72 -7.50
CA VAL A 226 4.78 -9.09 -8.81
C VAL A 226 5.93 -9.43 -9.74
N ALA A 227 5.65 -10.17 -10.81
CA ALA A 227 6.67 -10.67 -11.73
C ALA A 227 6.12 -10.85 -13.15
N GLY A 228 6.92 -10.50 -14.15
CA GLY A 228 6.57 -10.73 -15.55
C GLY A 228 5.56 -9.73 -16.14
N ARG A 229 5.22 -9.96 -17.40
CA ARG A 229 4.19 -9.25 -18.17
C ARG A 229 3.00 -10.17 -18.44
N ARG A 230 1.88 -9.58 -18.86
CA ARG A 230 0.62 -10.28 -19.16
C ARG A 230 0.81 -11.45 -20.13
N THR A 231 1.72 -11.32 -21.09
CA THR A 231 2.03 -12.32 -22.11
C THR A 231 2.69 -13.59 -21.56
N ASP A 232 3.30 -13.52 -20.37
CA ASP A 232 3.93 -14.68 -19.73
C ASP A 232 2.91 -15.61 -19.04
N TYR A 233 1.67 -15.14 -18.87
CA TYR A 233 0.66 -15.83 -18.07
C TYR A 233 -0.34 -16.56 -18.96
N ASN A 234 -0.60 -17.83 -18.63
CA ASN A 234 -1.59 -18.65 -19.33
C ASN A 234 -2.58 -19.30 -18.36
N LYS A 235 -3.53 -20.07 -18.91
CA LYS A 235 -4.58 -20.74 -18.12
C LYS A 235 -4.05 -21.57 -16.95
N ARG A 236 -2.89 -22.22 -17.11
CA ARG A 236 -2.26 -23.00 -16.04
C ARG A 236 -1.65 -22.08 -14.99
N THR A 237 -0.95 -21.02 -15.38
CA THR A 237 -0.40 -20.01 -14.46
C THR A 237 -1.51 -19.43 -13.58
N TYR A 238 -2.64 -19.03 -14.17
CA TYR A 238 -3.80 -18.52 -13.43
C TYR A 238 -4.42 -19.57 -12.50
N ARG A 239 -4.41 -20.86 -12.87
CA ARG A 239 -4.86 -21.94 -11.99
C ARG A 239 -3.94 -22.09 -10.77
N LEU A 240 -2.63 -21.99 -10.95
CA LEU A 240 -1.67 -22.03 -9.85
C LEU A 240 -1.84 -20.84 -8.90
N GLN A 241 -2.06 -19.63 -9.45
CA GLN A 241 -2.37 -18.44 -8.66
C GLN A 241 -3.59 -18.63 -7.77
N ARG A 242 -4.71 -19.10 -8.32
CA ARG A 242 -5.93 -19.36 -7.54
C ARG A 242 -5.68 -20.35 -6.41
N ARG A 243 -4.91 -21.41 -6.68
CA ARG A 243 -4.54 -22.41 -5.66
C ARG A 243 -3.69 -21.79 -4.55
N ASN A 244 -2.69 -20.97 -4.89
CA ASN A 244 -1.85 -20.28 -3.91
C ASN A 244 -2.65 -19.29 -3.04
N LEU A 245 -3.58 -18.55 -3.65
CA LEU A 245 -4.46 -17.65 -2.91
C LEU A 245 -5.31 -18.41 -1.88
N GLU A 246 -5.95 -19.50 -2.31
CA GLU A 246 -6.80 -20.33 -1.44
C GLU A 246 -6.01 -20.97 -0.28
N GLN A 247 -4.81 -21.48 -0.56
CA GLN A 247 -4.04 -22.25 0.42
C GLN A 247 -3.16 -21.39 1.32
N ARG A 248 -2.69 -20.24 0.82
CA ARG A 248 -1.58 -19.49 1.43
C ARG A 248 -1.79 -17.98 1.50
N LYS A 249 -2.90 -17.44 0.98
CA LYS A 249 -3.10 -15.98 0.81
C LYS A 249 -1.97 -15.30 0.03
N LEU A 250 -1.38 -16.06 -0.89
CA LEU A 250 -0.32 -15.62 -1.76
C LEU A 250 -0.90 -15.36 -3.15
N GLN A 251 -0.85 -14.11 -3.58
CA GLN A 251 -1.17 -13.71 -4.94
C GLN A 251 0.11 -13.55 -5.75
N VAL A 252 0.05 -13.91 -7.03
CA VAL A 252 1.12 -13.60 -7.98
C VAL A 252 0.50 -12.76 -9.07
N PHE A 253 1.03 -11.57 -9.30
CA PHE A 253 0.57 -10.65 -10.34
C PHE A 253 1.66 -10.44 -11.38
N HIS A 254 1.27 -10.07 -12.59
CA HIS A 254 2.19 -9.45 -13.55
C HIS A 254 2.11 -7.93 -13.44
N TYR A 255 3.13 -7.22 -13.95
CA TYR A 255 3.17 -5.76 -13.86
C TYR A 255 2.02 -5.05 -14.57
N ASP A 256 1.45 -5.66 -15.62
CA ASP A 256 0.25 -5.07 -16.25
C ASP A 256 -0.96 -5.09 -15.31
N ASN A 257 -1.05 -6.02 -14.35
CA ASN A 257 -2.09 -5.95 -13.33
C ASN A 257 -1.90 -4.71 -12.46
N LEU A 258 -0.65 -4.36 -12.12
CA LEU A 258 -0.37 -3.16 -11.33
C LEU A 258 -0.79 -1.88 -12.07
N ILE A 259 -0.62 -1.85 -13.40
CA ILE A 259 -1.12 -0.77 -14.25
C ILE A 259 -2.65 -0.73 -14.20
N ASP A 260 -3.31 -1.87 -14.43
CA ASP A 260 -4.77 -1.98 -14.45
C ASP A 260 -5.38 -1.56 -13.09
N PHE A 261 -4.80 -2.00 -11.97
CA PHE A 261 -5.24 -1.65 -10.62
C PHE A 261 -5.06 -0.16 -10.32
N ALA A 262 -3.92 0.41 -10.73
CA ALA A 262 -3.64 1.82 -10.53
C ALA A 262 -4.58 2.71 -11.34
N ASP A 263 -4.88 2.35 -12.59
CA ASP A 263 -5.86 3.06 -13.41
C ASP A 263 -7.27 2.99 -12.78
N GLU A 264 -7.66 1.81 -12.27
CA GLU A 264 -8.92 1.62 -11.56
C GLU A 264 -9.00 2.45 -10.26
N ALA A 265 -7.89 2.61 -9.54
CA ALA A 265 -7.86 3.38 -8.31
C ALA A 265 -7.98 4.90 -8.56
N ILE A 266 -7.37 5.41 -9.63
CA ILE A 266 -7.38 6.86 -9.93
C ILE A 266 -8.81 7.37 -10.13
N GLY A 267 -9.15 8.45 -9.44
CA GLY A 267 -10.47 9.07 -9.45
C GLY A 267 -11.48 8.44 -8.46
N THR A 268 -11.11 7.36 -7.77
CA THR A 268 -11.99 6.72 -6.78
C THR A 268 -11.80 7.31 -5.38
N SER A 269 -12.68 6.94 -4.43
CA SER A 269 -12.64 7.47 -3.06
C SER A 269 -11.69 6.73 -2.13
N THR A 270 -11.24 5.54 -2.51
CA THR A 270 -10.38 4.67 -1.68
C THR A 270 -9.45 3.90 -2.58
N TYR A 271 -8.33 3.47 -2.03
CA TYR A 271 -7.54 2.39 -2.61
C TYR A 271 -8.28 1.07 -2.58
#